data_AF-J9F591-F1
#
_entry.id   AF-J9F591-F1
#
_cell.length_a   1.000
_cell.length_b   1.000
_cell.length_c   1.000
_cell.angle_alpha   90.00
_cell.angle_beta   90.00
_cell.angle_gamma   90.00
#
_symmetry.space_group_name_H-M   'P 1'
#
loop_
_entity.id
_entity.type
_entity.pdbx_description
1 polymer ?
#
loop_
_entity_poly.entity_id
_entity_poly.type
_entity_poly.pdbx_seq_one_letter_code
_entity_poly.pdbx_strand_id
1 'polypeptide(L)' 'MADVFELIAPEKFIGKHILLMDDVFTTGATITACADAFSSVSDIHISVLTLACADY' A
#
# COMPACT_ATOMS: atom_id res chain seq x y z
N MET A 1 -9.64 -8.11 12.39
CA MET A 1 -8.96 -6.79 12.32
C MET A 1 -9.90 -5.87 11.59
N ALA A 2 -10.04 -4.62 12.05
CA ALA A 2 -10.79 -3.62 11.27
C ALA A 2 -9.92 -3.21 10.08
N ASP A 3 -10.51 -3.15 8.88
CA ASP A 3 -9.83 -2.64 7.71
C ASP A 3 -9.57 -1.14 7.91
N VAL A 4 -8.30 -0.77 8.12
CA VAL A 4 -7.87 0.62 8.36
C VAL A 4 -7.91 1.44 7.06
N PHE A 5 -7.85 0.76 5.91
CA PHE A 5 -7.91 1.34 4.58
C PHE A 5 -8.98 0.65 3.73
N GLU A 6 -9.62 1.41 2.85
CA GLU A 6 -10.60 0.92 1.88
C GLU A 6 -10.15 1.33 0.46
N LEU A 7 -10.16 0.37 -0.47
CA LEU A 7 -9.84 0.63 -1.87
C LEU A 7 -11.11 0.97 -2.66
N ILE A 8 -11.18 2.19 -3.17
CA ILE A 8 -12.29 2.63 -4.03
C ILE A 8 -11.99 2.28 -5.49
N ALA A 9 -12.97 1.68 -6.17
CA ALA A 9 -12.89 1.24 -7.57
C ALA A 9 -11.68 0.31 -7.86
N PRO A 10 -11.60 -0.88 -7.22
CA PRO A 10 -10.48 -1.82 -7.38
C PRO A 10 -10.18 -2.20 -8.83
N GLU A 11 -11.20 -2.22 -9.70
CA GLU A 11 -11.10 -2.54 -11.11
C GLU A 11 -10.15 -1.63 -11.90
N LYS A 12 -9.91 -0.40 -11.41
CA LYS A 12 -8.99 0.55 -12.06
C LYS A 12 -7.52 0.17 -11.91
N PHE A 13 -7.21 -0.74 -10.98
CA PHE A 13 -5.85 -1.12 -10.60
C PHE A 13 -5.43 -2.49 -11.16
N ILE A 14 -6.31 -3.19 -11.87
CA ILE A 14 -6.00 -4.49 -12.49
C ILE A 14 -4.84 -4.33 -13.49
N GLY A 15 -3.82 -5.19 -13.36
CA GLY A 15 -2.64 -5.19 -14.23
C GLY A 15 -1.76 -3.94 -14.09
N LYS A 16 -1.95 -3.12 -13.05
CA LYS A 16 -1.19 -1.88 -12.84
C LYS A 16 0.02 -2.12 -11.95
N HIS A 17 1.07 -1.34 -12.20
CA HIS A 17 2.15 -1.12 -11.24
C HIS A 17 1.97 0.25 -10.61
N ILE A 18 1.75 0.28 -9.30
CA ILE A 18 1.56 1.51 -8.52
C ILE A 18 2.72 1.76 -7.55
N LEU A 19 2.90 3.02 -7.20
CA LEU A 19 3.84 3.46 -6.16
C LEU A 19 3.05 3.97 -4.96
N LEU A 20 3.17 3.28 -3.82
CA LEU A 20 2.70 3.80 -2.54
C LEU A 20 3.75 4.75 -1.99
N MET A 21 3.33 5.94 -1.59
CA MET A 21 4.19 7.00 -1.08
C MET A 21 3.77 7.36 0.34
N ASP A 22 4.75 7.41 1.25
CA ASP A 22 4.57 7.88 2.63
C ASP A 22 5.74 8.79 3.04
N ASP A 23 5.61 9.53 4.13
CA ASP A 23 6.69 10.38 4.62
C ASP A 23 7.79 9.56 5.31
N VAL A 24 7.44 8.76 6.33
CA VAL A 24 8.40 8.03 7.18
C VAL A 24 8.00 6.57 7.32
N PHE A 25 8.87 5.67 6.86
CA PHE A 25 8.76 4.25 7.15
C PHE A 25 9.17 3.99 8.59
N THR A 26 8.27 3.48 9.42
CA THR A 26 8.55 3.08 10.81
C THR A 26 8.49 1.55 10.92
N THR A 27 7.44 0.99 11.55
CA THR A 27 7.22 -0.46 11.64
C THR A 27 6.69 -1.08 10.34
N GLY A 28 6.37 -0.24 9.34
CA GLY A 28 5.71 -0.65 8.11
C GLY A 28 4.21 -0.88 8.25
N ALA A 29 3.61 -0.76 9.43
CA ALA A 29 2.19 -1.08 9.65
C ALA A 29 1.23 -0.28 8.75
N THR A 30 1.50 1.01 8.53
CA THR A 30 0.70 1.87 7.64
C THR A 30 0.78 1.40 6.19
N ILE A 31 2.00 1.15 5.69
CA ILE A 31 2.23 0.66 4.32
C ILE A 31 1.57 -0.70 4.11
N THR A 32 1.74 -1.64 5.05
CA THR A 32 1.16 -2.99 4.95
C THR A 32 -0.36 -2.93 4.95
N ALA A 33 -0.98 -2.20 5.88
CA ALA A 33 -2.43 -2.08 5.93
C ALA A 33 -3.01 -1.40 4.66
N CYS A 34 -2.27 -0.44 4.08
CA CYS A 34 -2.66 0.18 2.81
C CYS A 34 -2.53 -0.79 1.63
N ALA A 35 -1.42 -1.54 1.55
CA ALA A 35 -1.19 -2.54 0.51
C ALA A 35 -2.21 -3.70 0.58
N ASP A 36 -2.61 -4.11 1.79
CA ASP A 36 -3.62 -5.16 2.01
C ASP A 36 -4.99 -4.80 1.43
N ALA A 37 -5.34 -3.50 1.35
CA ALA A 37 -6.56 -3.04 0.68
C ALA A 37 -6.59 -3.37 -0.83
N PHE A 38 -5.43 -3.63 -1.45
CA PHE A 38 -5.30 -4.06 -2.84
C PHE A 38 -5.31 -5.58 -3.02
N SER A 39 -5.43 -6.38 -1.96
CA SER A 39 -5.30 -7.85 -1.99
C SER A 39 -6.26 -8.57 -2.96
N SER A 40 -7.40 -7.95 -3.30
CA SER A 40 -8.38 -8.48 -4.25
C SER A 40 -8.11 -8.09 -5.71
N VAL A 41 -7.15 -7.19 -5.98
CA VAL A 41 -6.84 -6.71 -7.33
C VAL A 41 -5.95 -7.72 -8.05
N SER A 42 -6.41 -8.19 -9.20
CA SER A 42 -5.65 -9.13 -10.02
C SER A 42 -4.47 -8.45 -10.73
N ASP A 43 -3.31 -9.12 -10.72
CA ASP A 43 -2.10 -8.70 -11.45
C ASP A 43 -1.58 -7.30 -11.08
N ILE A 44 -1.78 -6.88 -9.83
CA ILE A 44 -1.24 -5.62 -9.33
C ILE A 44 0.21 -5.80 -8.85
N HIS A 45 1.05 -4.82 -9.19
CA HIS A 45 2.40 -4.69 -8.66
C HIS A 45 2.48 -3.42 -7.81
N ILE A 46 3.13 -3.50 -6.66
CA ILE A 46 3.25 -2.39 -5.72
C ILE A 46 4.73 -2.16 -5.44
N SER A 47 5.20 -0.93 -5.67
CA SER A 47 6.45 -0.43 -5.12
C SER A 47 6.16 0.56 -4.00
N VAL A 48 7.11 0.75 -3.10
CA VAL A 48 6.99 1.67 -1.97
C VAL A 48 8.12 2.68 -2.01
N LEU A 49 7.79 3.95 -1.78
CA LEU A 49 8.73 5.05 -1.60
C LEU A 49 8.39 5.78 -0.30
N THR A 50 9.39 5.94 0.56
CA THR A 50 9.29 6.83 1.73
C THR A 50 10.40 7.88 1.70
N LEU A 51 10.15 9.04 2.30
CA LEU A 51 11.15 10.12 2.39
C LEU A 51 12.20 9.81 3.47
N ALA A 52 11.81 9.09 4.51
CA ALA A 52 12.70 8.65 5.57
C ALA A 52 12.36 7.22 6.03
N CYS A 53 13.32 6.61 6.73
CA CYS A 53 13.14 5.35 7.45
C CYS A 53 13.61 5.57 8.88
N ALA A 54 12.75 5.26 9.85
CA ALA A 54 13.06 5.29 11.27
C ALA A 54 13.38 3.86 11.72
N ASP A 55 14.67 3.58 11.87
CA ASP A 55 15.19 2.37 12.51
C ASP A 55 15.52 2.70 13.98
N TYR A 56 15.14 1.83 14.91
CA TYR A 56 15.52 1.91 16.33
C TYR A 56 16.07 0.57 16.82
#